data_AF-A0A090AR09-F1
#
_entry.id   AF-A0A090AR09-F1
#
_cell.length_a   1.000
_cell.length_b   1.000
_cell.length_c   1.000
_cell.angle_alpha   90.00
_cell.angle_beta   90.00
_cell.angle_gamma   90.00
#
_symmetry.space_group_name_H-M   'P 1'
#
loop_
_entity.id
_entity.type
_entity.pdbx_description
1 polymer ?
#
loop_
_entity_poly.entity_id
_entity_poly.type
_entity_poly.pdbx_seq_one_letter_code
_entity_poly.pdbx_strand_id
1 'polypeptide(L)'
;MDEFERILRWAWYIDYGETPEQTIERIKNIFSPSCSPCNLSTSHFRISLTEMLTQFRNDILQQGQNHNIDSRAIVGAIAWEYEENFAGRLSDYLQYMSFSSYRCKGTLFGQGLGWGSIHTDTAQKFRPHSRPFELQCLRLEAVSAIELVAEIMDDVATQYYKLSGGIWIRDSPAVLALFFNTGEKLLSQSAAKHKLNLCKPNQVITLTISQNQMATWVNANLERFAEFKTPPIPPKEHYATIVVQ
;
A
#
# COMPACT_ATOMS: atom_id res chain seq x y z
N MET A 1 -4.03 -21.61 3.10
CA MET A 1 -5.43 -21.36 2.72
C MET A 1 -6.24 -21.46 4.00
N ASP A 2 -6.85 -20.35 4.42
CA ASP A 2 -7.61 -20.31 5.67
C ASP A 2 -8.96 -21.07 5.51
N GLU A 3 -9.53 -21.55 6.61
CA GLU A 3 -10.77 -22.33 6.64
C GLU A 3 -11.95 -21.57 6.03
N PHE A 4 -12.01 -20.26 6.22
CA PHE A 4 -13.01 -19.38 5.65
C PHE A 4 -12.86 -19.20 4.14
N GLU A 5 -11.64 -19.04 3.61
CA GLU A 5 -11.40 -19.04 2.17
C GLU A 5 -11.90 -20.35 1.54
N ARG A 6 -11.69 -21.48 2.22
CA ARG A 6 -12.22 -22.78 1.83
C ARG A 6 -13.75 -22.80 1.81
N ILE A 7 -14.40 -22.22 2.82
CA ILE A 7 -15.87 -22.11 2.91
C ILE A 7 -16.42 -21.22 1.80
N LEU A 8 -15.80 -20.08 1.51
CA LEU A 8 -16.20 -19.18 0.42
C LEU A 8 -16.08 -19.87 -0.94
N ARG A 9 -14.95 -20.52 -1.20
CA ARG A 9 -14.72 -21.29 -2.43
C ARG A 9 -15.73 -22.41 -2.57
N TRP A 10 -16.05 -23.11 -1.48
CA TRP A 10 -17.06 -24.15 -1.45
C TRP A 10 -18.47 -23.59 -1.73
N ALA A 11 -18.88 -22.53 -1.04
CA ALA A 11 -20.18 -21.89 -1.25
C ALA A 11 -20.34 -21.40 -2.70
N TRP A 12 -19.30 -20.78 -3.25
CA TRP A 12 -19.27 -20.34 -4.65
C TRP A 12 -19.41 -21.51 -5.62
N TYR A 13 -18.69 -22.60 -5.37
CA TYR A 13 -18.79 -23.80 -6.20
C TYR A 13 -20.18 -24.41 -6.15
N ILE A 14 -20.82 -24.44 -4.97
CA ILE A 14 -22.19 -24.93 -4.82
C ILE A 14 -23.19 -24.05 -5.60
N ASP A 15 -23.05 -22.73 -5.53
CA ASP A 15 -24.00 -21.81 -6.16
C ASP A 15 -23.82 -21.70 -7.69
N TYR A 16 -22.58 -21.82 -8.19
CA TYR A 16 -22.26 -21.52 -9.59
C TYR A 16 -21.69 -22.71 -10.39
N GLY A 17 -21.43 -23.85 -9.75
CA GLY A 17 -20.90 -25.07 -10.38
C GLY A 17 -19.43 -24.96 -10.83
N GLU A 18 -18.77 -23.85 -10.52
CA GLU A 18 -17.41 -23.51 -10.93
C GLU A 18 -16.67 -22.90 -9.76
N THR A 19 -15.36 -23.07 -9.68
CA THR A 19 -14.57 -22.29 -8.71
C THR A 19 -14.60 -20.81 -9.10
N PRO A 20 -14.30 -19.89 -8.17
CA PRO A 20 -14.10 -18.49 -8.49
C PRO A 20 -13.20 -18.26 -9.71
N GLU A 21 -12.08 -18.97 -9.75
CA GLU A 21 -11.09 -18.89 -10.83
C GLU A 21 -11.67 -19.31 -12.18
N GLN A 22 -12.43 -20.41 -12.21
CA GLN A 22 -13.09 -20.90 -13.41
C GLN A 22 -14.17 -19.92 -13.87
N THR A 23 -14.95 -19.35 -12.94
CA THR A 23 -15.95 -18.33 -13.23
C THR A 23 -15.30 -17.11 -13.89
N ILE A 24 -14.17 -16.65 -13.36
CA ILE A 24 -13.38 -15.54 -13.91
C ILE A 24 -12.87 -15.88 -15.32
N GLU A 25 -12.30 -17.08 -15.51
CA GLU A 25 -11.78 -17.52 -16.80
C GLU A 25 -12.87 -17.57 -17.86
N ARG A 26 -14.05 -18.11 -17.50
CA ARG A 26 -15.24 -18.13 -18.35
C ARG A 26 -15.71 -16.72 -18.70
N ILE A 27 -15.78 -15.80 -17.73
CA ILE A 27 -16.16 -14.40 -17.97
C ILE A 27 -15.17 -13.71 -18.92
N LYS A 28 -13.85 -13.94 -18.76
CA LYS A 28 -12.83 -13.42 -19.70
C LYS A 28 -13.10 -13.86 -21.14
N ASN A 29 -13.49 -15.13 -21.32
CA ASN A 29 -13.74 -15.71 -22.64
C ASN A 29 -15.06 -15.23 -23.28
N ILE A 30 -16.08 -14.91 -22.47
CA ILE A 30 -17.39 -14.46 -22.96
C ILE A 30 -17.39 -12.97 -23.34
N PHE A 31 -16.66 -12.12 -22.61
CA PHE A 31 -16.79 -10.66 -22.70
C PHE A 31 -15.53 -9.94 -23.17
N SER A 32 -14.83 -10.43 -24.20
CA SER A 32 -13.70 -9.67 -24.78
C SER A 32 -14.17 -8.49 -25.63
N PRO A 33 -14.01 -7.25 -25.13
CA PRO A 33 -13.44 -6.19 -25.96
C PRO A 33 -12.32 -5.43 -25.23
N SER A 34 -11.16 -5.31 -25.89
CA SER A 34 -10.16 -4.22 -25.83
C SER A 34 -9.77 -3.55 -24.50
N CYS A 35 -9.91 -4.20 -23.34
CA CYS A 35 -9.23 -3.78 -22.12
C CYS A 35 -7.92 -4.54 -22.00
N SER A 36 -6.78 -3.84 -21.92
CA SER A 36 -5.47 -4.46 -21.71
C SER A 36 -5.56 -5.39 -20.48
N PRO A 37 -5.17 -6.66 -20.57
CA PRO A 37 -5.36 -7.59 -19.47
C PRO A 37 -4.46 -7.21 -18.30
N CYS A 38 -5.03 -6.87 -17.13
CA CYS A 38 -4.25 -6.77 -15.90
C CYS A 38 -3.51 -8.10 -15.68
N ASN A 39 -2.24 -8.08 -15.27
CA ASN A 39 -1.57 -9.30 -14.86
C ASN A 39 -1.94 -9.67 -13.42
N LEU A 40 -3.11 -10.28 -13.25
CA LEU A 40 -3.62 -10.65 -11.93
C LEU A 40 -2.98 -11.91 -11.36
N SER A 41 -2.08 -12.56 -12.11
CA SER A 41 -1.35 -13.74 -11.60
C SER A 41 -0.48 -13.40 -10.39
N THR A 42 -0.16 -12.11 -10.20
CA THR A 42 0.64 -11.58 -9.09
C THR A 42 -0.20 -10.88 -8.02
N SER A 43 -1.53 -10.98 -8.08
CA SER A 43 -2.41 -10.39 -7.07
C SER A 43 -2.46 -11.20 -5.78
N HIS A 44 -2.88 -10.56 -4.69
CA HIS A 44 -3.02 -11.22 -3.38
C HIS A 44 -4.08 -12.32 -3.34
N PHE A 45 -4.91 -12.44 -4.38
CA PHE A 45 -5.82 -13.57 -4.59
C PHE A 45 -5.12 -14.82 -5.13
N ARG A 46 -3.93 -14.67 -5.71
CA ARG A 46 -3.22 -15.71 -6.47
C ARG A 46 -1.94 -16.16 -5.81
N ILE A 47 -1.23 -15.24 -5.18
CA ILE A 47 0.01 -15.53 -4.46
C ILE A 47 -0.11 -15.09 -3.01
N SER A 48 0.56 -15.83 -2.14
CA SER A 48 0.71 -15.52 -0.72
C SER A 48 1.60 -14.30 -0.50
N LEU A 49 1.54 -13.70 0.69
CA LEU A 49 2.49 -12.66 1.09
C LEU A 49 3.94 -13.16 1.01
N THR A 50 4.22 -14.42 1.38
CA THR A 50 5.58 -14.96 1.29
C THR A 50 6.09 -15.01 -0.14
N GLU A 51 5.25 -15.46 -1.08
CA GLU A 51 5.58 -15.46 -2.52
C GLU A 51 5.77 -14.03 -3.05
N MET A 52 4.88 -13.10 -2.69
CA MET A 52 4.99 -11.68 -3.03
C MET A 52 6.34 -11.09 -2.60
N LEU A 53 6.70 -11.25 -1.32
CA LEU A 53 7.94 -10.71 -0.77
C LEU A 53 9.19 -11.39 -1.35
N THR A 54 9.11 -12.68 -1.67
CA THR A 54 10.24 -13.42 -2.24
C THR A 54 10.46 -13.09 -3.72
N GLN A 55 9.38 -13.10 -4.53
CA GLN A 55 9.46 -12.90 -5.97
C GLN A 55 9.78 -11.45 -6.34
N PHE A 56 9.20 -10.48 -5.63
CA PHE A 56 9.34 -9.05 -5.93
C PHE A 56 10.32 -8.33 -5.00
N ARG A 57 11.24 -9.07 -4.38
CA ARG A 57 12.24 -8.53 -3.45
C ARG A 57 13.05 -7.38 -4.07
N ASN A 58 13.49 -7.56 -5.31
CA ASN A 58 14.31 -6.57 -6.00
C ASN A 58 13.50 -5.32 -6.35
N ASP A 59 12.24 -5.48 -6.79
CA ASP A 59 11.34 -4.35 -7.07
C ASP A 59 11.11 -3.51 -5.79
N ILE A 60 10.86 -4.16 -4.65
CA ILE A 60 10.69 -3.50 -3.36
C ILE A 60 11.92 -2.68 -2.97
N LEU A 61 13.12 -3.28 -3.06
CA LEU A 61 14.38 -2.61 -2.73
C LEU A 61 14.66 -1.44 -3.70
N GLN A 62 14.42 -1.66 -4.99
CA GLN A 62 14.61 -0.64 -6.01
C GLN A 62 13.66 0.55 -5.77
N GLN A 63 12.41 0.31 -5.42
CA GLN A 63 11.46 1.39 -5.15
C GLN A 63 11.84 2.20 -3.91
N GLY A 64 12.32 1.59 -2.81
CA GLY A 64 12.82 2.36 -1.68
C GLY A 64 14.06 3.18 -2.01
N GLN A 65 14.94 2.67 -2.86
CA GLN A 65 16.09 3.44 -3.36
C GLN A 65 15.65 4.62 -4.26
N ASN A 66 14.79 4.37 -5.24
CA ASN A 66 14.28 5.38 -6.17
C ASN A 66 13.58 6.53 -5.44
N HIS A 67 12.80 6.19 -4.43
CA HIS A 67 12.04 7.15 -3.63
C HIS A 67 12.78 7.62 -2.38
N ASN A 68 14.03 7.21 -2.16
CA ASN A 68 14.81 7.57 -0.97
C ASN A 68 14.01 7.39 0.35
N ILE A 69 13.43 6.21 0.53
CA ILE A 69 12.72 5.77 1.74
C ILE A 69 13.23 4.40 2.18
N ASP A 70 13.02 4.05 3.45
CA ASP A 70 13.31 2.70 3.93
C ASP A 70 12.23 1.74 3.42
N SER A 71 12.61 0.81 2.54
CA SER A 71 11.74 -0.19 1.90
C SER A 71 11.02 -1.10 2.90
N ARG A 72 11.49 -1.18 4.15
CA ARG A 72 10.73 -1.83 5.24
C ARG A 72 9.38 -1.18 5.49
N ALA A 73 9.21 0.10 5.14
CA ALA A 73 7.92 0.78 5.18
C ALA A 73 6.95 0.19 4.15
N ILE A 74 7.42 0.02 2.90
CA ILE A 74 6.64 -0.56 1.80
C ILE A 74 6.19 -1.97 2.18
N VAL A 75 7.14 -2.82 2.60
CA VAL A 75 6.84 -4.20 3.02
C VAL A 75 5.93 -4.22 4.24
N GLY A 76 6.18 -3.36 5.22
CA GLY A 76 5.38 -3.28 6.43
C GLY A 76 3.93 -2.93 6.14
N ALA A 77 3.66 -1.96 5.27
CA ALA A 77 2.30 -1.61 4.86
C ALA A 77 1.62 -2.75 4.09
N ILE A 78 2.31 -3.34 3.10
CA ILE A 78 1.76 -4.48 2.33
C ILE A 78 1.47 -5.67 3.25
N ALA A 79 2.40 -6.00 4.15
CA ALA A 79 2.24 -7.11 5.08
C ALA A 79 1.11 -6.86 6.07
N TRP A 80 0.95 -5.62 6.59
CA TRP A 80 -0.17 -5.28 7.46
C TRP A 80 -1.52 -5.38 6.73
N GLU A 81 -1.63 -4.80 5.53
CA GLU A 81 -2.86 -4.87 4.75
C GLU A 81 -3.22 -6.31 4.38
N TYR A 82 -2.20 -7.15 4.14
CA TYR A 82 -2.42 -8.56 3.96
C TYR A 82 -2.84 -9.22 5.28
N GLU A 83 -2.02 -9.24 6.32
CA GLU A 83 -2.23 -10.10 7.49
C GLU A 83 -3.33 -9.60 8.44
N GLU A 84 -3.43 -8.29 8.63
CA GLU A 84 -4.29 -7.68 9.65
C GLU A 84 -5.61 -7.13 9.08
N ASN A 85 -5.64 -6.72 7.81
CA ASN A 85 -6.85 -6.17 7.17
C ASN A 85 -7.68 -7.24 6.43
N PHE A 86 -8.12 -8.28 7.17
CA PHE A 86 -8.92 -9.37 6.59
C PHE A 86 -10.20 -8.88 5.91
N ALA A 87 -10.91 -7.93 6.53
CA ALA A 87 -12.13 -7.36 5.96
C ALA A 87 -11.85 -6.60 4.64
N GLY A 88 -10.71 -5.90 4.55
CA GLY A 88 -10.23 -5.28 3.32
C GLY A 88 -10.01 -6.31 2.20
N ARG A 89 -9.27 -7.38 2.47
CA ARG A 89 -9.05 -8.45 1.47
C ARG A 89 -10.34 -9.11 1.01
N LEU A 90 -11.31 -9.32 1.91
CA LEU A 90 -12.61 -9.85 1.52
C LEU A 90 -13.38 -8.86 0.64
N SER A 91 -13.35 -7.57 0.99
CA SER A 91 -13.90 -6.50 0.17
C SER A 91 -13.26 -6.50 -1.21
N ASP A 92 -11.94 -6.65 -1.30
CA ASP A 92 -11.21 -6.70 -2.57
C ASP A 92 -11.72 -7.82 -3.48
N TYR A 93 -11.98 -9.00 -2.91
CA TYR A 93 -12.54 -10.12 -3.66
C TYR A 93 -13.94 -9.80 -4.19
N LEU A 94 -14.82 -9.22 -3.36
CA LEU A 94 -16.17 -8.81 -3.79
C LEU A 94 -16.13 -7.69 -4.83
N GLN A 95 -15.24 -6.71 -4.64
CA GLN A 95 -15.02 -5.61 -5.58
C GLN A 95 -14.49 -6.14 -6.91
N TYR A 96 -13.54 -7.08 -6.88
CA TYR A 96 -13.01 -7.74 -8.05
C TYR A 96 -14.09 -8.53 -8.82
N MET A 97 -14.90 -9.32 -8.12
CA MET A 97 -15.98 -10.11 -8.73
C MET A 97 -17.09 -9.23 -9.28
N SER A 98 -17.50 -8.19 -8.55
CA SER A 98 -18.49 -7.21 -9.01
C SER A 98 -17.98 -6.41 -10.21
N PHE A 99 -16.67 -6.21 -10.34
CA PHE A 99 -16.10 -5.53 -11.49
C PHE A 99 -16.04 -6.45 -12.73
N SER A 100 -15.89 -7.76 -12.54
CA SER A 100 -15.85 -8.74 -13.65
C SER A 100 -17.15 -8.74 -14.48
N SER A 101 -18.29 -8.45 -13.86
CA SER A 101 -19.62 -8.35 -14.49
C SER A 101 -19.92 -6.98 -15.12
N TYR A 102 -19.17 -5.92 -14.79
CA TYR A 102 -19.38 -4.55 -15.30
C TYR A 102 -18.12 -3.92 -15.93
N ARG A 103 -17.19 -4.76 -16.43
CA ARG A 103 -15.96 -4.33 -17.11
C ARG A 103 -16.31 -3.25 -18.15
N CYS A 104 -15.74 -2.05 -17.96
CA CYS A 104 -15.92 -0.81 -18.75
C CYS A 104 -16.97 0.22 -18.28
N LYS A 105 -17.84 -0.07 -17.31
CA LYS A 105 -18.85 0.92 -16.82
C LYS A 105 -18.58 1.53 -15.45
N GLY A 106 -17.48 1.13 -14.81
CA GLY A 106 -16.76 1.89 -13.77
C GLY A 106 -17.60 2.46 -12.64
N THR A 107 -17.82 1.71 -11.57
CA THR A 107 -18.49 2.23 -10.36
C THR A 107 -18.01 1.56 -9.07
N LEU A 108 -16.71 1.61 -8.78
CA LEU A 108 -16.22 1.39 -7.42
C LEU A 108 -15.24 2.51 -7.04
N PHE A 109 -15.83 3.66 -6.71
CA PHE A 109 -15.13 4.83 -6.20
C PHE A 109 -14.97 4.71 -4.68
N GLY A 110 -13.77 5.01 -4.17
CA GLY A 110 -13.53 5.35 -2.76
C GLY A 110 -13.17 4.22 -1.79
N GLN A 111 -13.03 2.97 -2.24
CA GLN A 111 -12.60 1.87 -1.37
C GLN A 111 -11.12 1.54 -1.56
N GLY A 112 -10.47 1.10 -0.49
CA GLY A 112 -9.16 0.48 -0.53
C GLY A 112 -9.19 -0.80 -1.36
N LEU A 113 -8.11 -1.04 -2.10
CA LEU A 113 -7.97 -2.22 -2.95
C LEU A 113 -6.51 -2.66 -3.05
N GLY A 114 -6.30 -3.97 -3.07
CA GLY A 114 -5.07 -4.61 -3.49
C GLY A 114 -4.01 -4.67 -2.41
N TRP A 115 -2.76 -4.88 -2.81
CA TRP A 115 -1.65 -5.16 -1.87
C TRP A 115 -1.42 -4.08 -0.82
N GLY A 116 -1.72 -2.82 -1.13
CA GLY A 116 -1.62 -1.69 -0.20
C GLY A 116 -2.95 -1.09 0.21
N SER A 117 -4.09 -1.75 -0.06
CA SER A 117 -5.44 -1.22 0.21
C SER A 117 -5.63 0.23 -0.26
N ILE A 118 -5.15 0.54 -1.47
CA ILE A 118 -5.05 1.93 -1.94
C ILE A 118 -6.41 2.39 -2.46
N HIS A 119 -6.89 3.50 -1.91
CA HIS A 119 -8.15 4.09 -2.35
C HIS A 119 -8.07 4.63 -3.79
N THR A 120 -9.19 4.58 -4.52
CA THR A 120 -9.24 5.00 -5.93
C THR A 120 -8.85 6.46 -6.12
N ASP A 121 -9.27 7.36 -5.22
CA ASP A 121 -8.92 8.78 -5.26
C ASP A 121 -7.42 9.00 -5.03
N THR A 122 -6.82 8.28 -4.08
CA THR A 122 -5.36 8.28 -3.87
C THR A 122 -4.65 7.80 -5.13
N ALA A 123 -5.02 6.64 -5.70
CA ALA A 123 -4.38 6.14 -6.92
C ALA A 123 -4.54 7.12 -8.11
N GLN A 124 -5.69 7.77 -8.23
CA GLN A 124 -5.95 8.76 -9.28
C GLN A 124 -5.04 9.99 -9.15
N LYS A 125 -4.67 10.42 -7.92
CA LYS A 125 -3.71 11.53 -7.73
C LYS A 125 -2.37 11.24 -8.42
N PHE A 126 -1.88 10.00 -8.31
CA PHE A 126 -0.60 9.57 -8.89
C PHE A 126 -0.72 9.16 -10.36
N ARG A 127 -1.91 8.80 -10.82
CA ARG A 127 -2.18 8.39 -12.21
C ARG A 127 -3.44 9.10 -12.74
N PRO A 128 -3.39 10.43 -12.99
CA PRO A 128 -4.57 11.27 -13.27
C PRO A 128 -5.26 10.99 -14.61
N HIS A 129 -4.56 10.33 -15.53
CA HIS A 129 -5.10 9.98 -16.85
C HIS A 129 -5.55 8.52 -16.96
N SER A 130 -5.31 7.72 -15.90
CA SER A 130 -5.71 6.33 -15.90
C SER A 130 -7.22 6.18 -15.76
N ARG A 131 -7.78 5.27 -16.56
CA ARG A 131 -9.19 4.87 -16.48
C ARG A 131 -9.43 4.08 -15.19
N PRO A 132 -10.68 4.01 -14.68
CA PRO A 132 -10.99 3.29 -13.45
C PRO A 132 -10.47 1.83 -13.42
N PHE A 133 -10.52 1.14 -14.55
CA PHE A 133 -10.00 -0.23 -14.67
C PHE A 133 -8.47 -0.30 -14.59
N GLU A 134 -7.76 0.67 -15.18
CA GLU A 134 -6.29 0.72 -15.12
C GLU A 134 -5.83 0.99 -13.67
N LEU A 135 -6.51 1.89 -12.97
CA LEU A 135 -6.29 2.11 -11.54
C LEU A 135 -6.53 0.83 -10.72
N GLN A 136 -7.52 0.02 -11.11
CA GLN A 136 -7.75 -1.27 -10.46
C GLN A 136 -6.59 -2.24 -10.70
N CYS A 137 -6.12 -2.36 -11.96
CA CYS A 137 -4.96 -3.20 -12.29
C CYS A 137 -3.73 -2.80 -11.47
N LEU A 138 -3.42 -1.50 -11.43
CA LEU A 138 -2.23 -0.97 -10.75
C LEU A 138 -2.20 -1.34 -9.27
N ARG A 139 -3.36 -1.41 -8.62
CA ARG A 139 -3.46 -1.74 -7.19
C ARG A 139 -3.41 -3.25 -6.91
N LEU A 140 -3.90 -4.06 -7.86
CA LEU A 140 -3.96 -5.52 -7.72
C LEU A 140 -2.67 -6.21 -8.16
N GLU A 141 -1.98 -5.68 -9.16
CA GLU A 141 -0.73 -6.23 -9.68
C GLU A 141 0.45 -5.90 -8.75
N ALA A 142 1.24 -6.91 -8.39
CA ALA A 142 2.31 -6.80 -7.40
C ALA A 142 3.26 -5.62 -7.66
N VAL A 143 3.90 -5.60 -8.84
CA VAL A 143 4.93 -4.61 -9.19
C VAL A 143 4.36 -3.20 -9.15
N SER A 144 3.20 -2.99 -9.78
CA SER A 144 2.53 -1.69 -9.80
C SER A 144 2.06 -1.24 -8.41
N ALA A 145 1.62 -2.18 -7.57
CA ALA A 145 1.19 -1.85 -6.22
C ALA A 145 2.40 -1.46 -5.34
N ILE A 146 3.53 -2.17 -5.47
CA ILE A 146 4.79 -1.82 -4.79
C ILE A 146 5.23 -0.40 -5.17
N GLU A 147 5.26 -0.09 -6.47
CA GLU A 147 5.57 1.24 -6.99
C GLU A 147 4.63 2.30 -6.41
N LEU A 148 3.31 2.06 -6.47
CA LEU A 148 2.33 3.02 -6.00
C LEU A 148 2.39 3.25 -4.47
N VAL A 149 2.64 2.20 -3.67
CA VAL A 149 2.87 2.34 -2.22
C VAL A 149 4.11 3.21 -1.95
N ALA A 150 5.20 2.97 -2.69
CA ALA A 150 6.43 3.74 -2.54
C ALA A 150 6.23 5.22 -2.89
N GLU A 151 5.55 5.52 -4.00
CA GLU A 151 5.20 6.88 -4.42
C GLU A 151 4.36 7.61 -3.36
N ILE A 152 3.36 6.94 -2.78
CA ILE A 152 2.53 7.52 -1.72
C ILE A 152 3.38 7.85 -0.48
N MET A 153 4.25 6.93 -0.07
CA MET A 153 5.13 7.14 1.10
C MET A 153 6.16 8.26 0.86
N ASP A 154 6.66 8.38 -0.37
CA ASP A 154 7.56 9.45 -0.79
C ASP A 154 6.88 10.82 -0.74
N ASP A 155 5.66 10.92 -1.28
CA ASP A 155 4.85 12.13 -1.23
C ASP A 155 4.54 12.53 0.21
N VAL A 156 4.09 11.57 1.04
CA VAL A 156 3.89 11.76 2.48
C VAL A 156 5.14 12.31 3.16
N ALA A 157 6.31 11.72 2.91
CA ALA A 157 7.57 12.16 3.51
C ALA A 157 7.96 13.56 3.05
N THR A 158 7.79 13.85 1.76
CA THR A 158 8.07 15.15 1.15
C THR A 158 7.18 16.24 1.73
N GLN A 159 5.87 15.97 1.80
CA GLN A 159 4.91 16.90 2.40
C GLN A 159 5.20 17.14 3.88
N TYR A 160 5.50 16.08 4.64
CA TYR A 160 5.81 16.22 6.06
C TYR A 160 7.07 17.07 6.27
N TYR A 161 8.14 16.80 5.51
CA TYR A 161 9.37 17.59 5.55
C TYR A 161 9.09 19.07 5.27
N LYS A 162 8.32 19.36 4.21
CA LYS A 162 7.95 20.73 3.82
C LYS A 162 7.12 21.43 4.89
N LEU A 163 6.06 20.79 5.40
CA LEU A 163 5.13 21.39 6.35
C LEU A 163 5.74 21.59 7.73
N SER A 164 6.61 20.67 8.15
CA SER A 164 7.33 20.76 9.43
C SER A 164 8.55 21.68 9.36
N GLY A 165 8.98 22.11 8.17
CA GLY A 165 10.16 22.94 7.99
C GLY A 165 11.48 22.16 8.13
N GLY A 166 11.48 20.85 7.89
CA GLY A 166 12.69 20.04 7.79
C GLY A 166 12.74 18.76 8.63
N ILE A 167 11.63 18.25 9.18
CA ILE A 167 11.67 16.96 9.89
C ILE A 167 11.80 15.83 8.89
N TRP A 168 12.87 15.04 9.02
CA TRP A 168 13.13 13.88 8.18
C TRP A 168 12.48 12.62 8.78
N ILE A 169 11.58 11.99 8.03
CA ILE A 169 10.86 10.78 8.46
C ILE A 169 11.10 9.56 7.55
N ARG A 170 11.93 9.70 6.51
CA ARG A 170 12.08 8.68 5.46
C ARG A 170 12.76 7.40 5.93
N ASP A 171 13.53 7.48 7.01
CA ASP A 171 14.24 6.38 7.67
C ASP A 171 13.41 5.69 8.76
N SER A 172 12.14 6.09 8.91
CA SER A 172 11.28 5.67 10.01
C SER A 172 10.03 4.96 9.47
N PRO A 173 10.14 3.65 9.13
CA PRO A 173 9.05 2.89 8.51
C PRO A 173 7.70 3.00 9.20
N ALA A 174 7.67 2.98 10.54
CA ALA A 174 6.43 3.09 11.30
C ALA A 174 5.74 4.44 11.12
N VAL A 175 6.50 5.53 10.97
CA VAL A 175 5.96 6.89 10.76
C VAL A 175 5.50 7.06 9.31
N LEU A 176 6.21 6.49 8.34
CA LEU A 176 5.73 6.42 6.96
C LEU A 176 4.41 5.64 6.88
N ALA A 177 4.31 4.49 7.55
CA ALA A 177 3.08 3.70 7.63
C ALA A 177 1.94 4.45 8.32
N LEU A 178 2.22 5.19 9.40
CA LEU A 178 1.23 6.06 10.07
C LEU A 178 0.56 7.01 9.09
N PHE A 179 1.35 7.77 8.34
CA PHE A 179 0.80 8.80 7.45
C PHE A 179 0.27 8.23 6.13
N PHE A 180 0.81 7.09 5.66
CA PHE A 180 0.20 6.30 4.61
C PHE A 180 -1.24 5.89 4.98
N ASN A 181 -1.45 5.40 6.21
CA ASN A 181 -2.76 4.93 6.67
C ASN A 181 -3.75 6.05 7.02
N THR A 182 -3.26 7.20 7.49
CA THR A 182 -4.11 8.28 8.04
C THR A 182 -4.33 9.46 7.09
N GLY A 183 -3.48 9.59 6.06
CA GLY A 183 -3.60 10.61 5.02
C GLY A 183 -3.23 12.04 5.43
N GLU A 184 -3.50 12.97 4.52
CA GLU A 184 -3.02 14.36 4.55
C GLU A 184 -3.46 15.16 5.79
N LYS A 185 -4.65 14.87 6.34
CA LYS A 185 -5.20 15.63 7.47
C LYS A 185 -4.34 15.45 8.73
N LEU A 186 -4.05 14.20 9.11
CA LEU A 186 -3.25 13.94 10.31
C LEU A 186 -1.78 14.31 10.08
N LEU A 187 -1.27 14.09 8.87
CA LEU A 187 0.06 14.53 8.44
C LEU A 187 0.24 16.03 8.69
N SER A 188 -0.69 16.85 8.18
CA SER A 188 -0.62 18.31 8.30
C SER A 188 -0.72 18.78 9.76
N GLN A 189 -1.60 18.16 10.55
CA GLN A 189 -1.75 18.46 11.97
C GLN A 189 -0.49 18.13 12.77
N SER A 190 0.11 16.95 12.52
CA SER A 190 1.36 16.54 13.17
C SER A 190 2.52 17.43 12.76
N ALA A 191 2.65 17.77 11.47
CA ALA A 191 3.71 18.65 10.98
C ALA A 191 3.62 20.06 11.59
N ALA A 192 2.40 20.61 11.69
CA ALA A 192 2.17 21.91 12.33
C ALA A 192 2.53 21.90 13.82
N LYS A 193 2.18 20.82 14.54
CA LYS A 193 2.48 20.66 15.98
C LYS A 193 3.99 20.61 16.26
N HIS A 194 4.76 19.97 15.38
CA HIS A 194 6.18 19.72 15.61
C HIS A 194 7.12 20.62 14.79
N LYS A 195 6.58 21.68 14.17
CA LYS A 195 7.32 22.56 13.27
C LYS A 195 8.68 22.96 13.83
N LEU A 196 9.74 22.81 13.03
CA LEU A 196 11.11 23.03 13.47
C LEU A 196 11.40 24.49 13.80
N ASN A 197 12.16 24.66 14.89
CA ASN A 197 12.76 25.93 15.23
C ASN A 197 14.12 26.06 14.51
N LEU A 198 14.19 26.86 13.44
CA LEU A 198 15.42 27.03 12.65
C LEU A 198 16.62 27.57 13.45
N CYS A 199 16.38 28.17 14.63
CA CYS A 199 17.44 28.67 15.51
C CYS A 199 18.06 27.59 16.40
N LYS A 200 17.56 26.35 16.37
CA LYS A 200 18.05 25.24 17.19
C LYS A 200 18.57 24.10 16.29
N PRO A 201 19.89 23.94 16.12
CA PRO A 201 20.43 22.79 15.40
C PRO A 201 20.16 21.49 16.18
N ASN A 202 20.14 20.37 15.46
CA ASN A 202 20.06 19.01 16.02
C ASN A 202 18.85 18.75 16.93
N GLN A 203 17.69 19.32 16.60
CA GLN A 203 16.45 18.98 17.30
C GLN A 203 16.10 17.51 17.06
N VAL A 204 15.71 16.84 18.15
CA VAL A 204 15.13 15.49 18.11
C VAL A 204 13.64 15.62 18.38
N ILE A 205 12.82 15.16 17.45
CA ILE A 205 11.36 15.24 17.56
C ILE A 205 10.80 13.86 17.90
N THR A 206 10.01 13.78 18.96
CA THR A 206 9.28 12.55 19.28
C THR A 206 7.97 12.50 18.52
N LEU A 207 7.75 11.45 17.74
CA LEU A 207 6.48 11.19 17.06
C LEU A 207 5.82 9.95 17.66
N THR A 208 4.57 10.10 18.08
CA THR A 208 3.78 9.03 18.68
C THR A 208 3.05 8.22 17.62
N ILE A 209 3.22 6.91 17.63
CA ILE A 209 2.55 5.98 16.71
C ILE A 209 1.48 5.11 17.39
N SER A 210 1.43 5.12 18.72
CA SER A 210 0.64 4.19 19.54
C SER A 210 -0.87 4.19 19.29
N GLN A 211 -1.41 5.24 18.66
CA GLN A 211 -2.83 5.35 18.33
C GLN A 211 -3.17 4.76 16.96
N ASN A 212 -2.18 4.42 16.14
CA ASN A 212 -2.37 3.84 14.82
C ASN A 212 -1.91 2.38 14.79
N GLN A 213 -2.85 1.49 14.47
CA GLN A 213 -2.62 0.05 14.50
C GLN A 213 -1.57 -0.39 13.46
N MET A 214 -1.63 0.15 12.23
CA MET A 214 -0.65 -0.15 11.19
C MET A 214 0.76 0.27 11.63
N ALA A 215 0.94 1.52 12.06
CA ALA A 215 2.23 2.04 12.48
C ALA A 215 2.83 1.23 13.65
N THR A 216 2.00 0.92 14.66
CA THR A 216 2.40 0.12 15.82
C THR A 216 2.83 -1.29 15.41
N TRP A 217 2.03 -1.94 14.55
CA TRP A 217 2.32 -3.27 14.04
C TRP A 217 3.59 -3.29 13.19
N VAL A 218 3.76 -2.32 12.29
CA VAL A 218 4.96 -2.19 11.45
C VAL A 218 6.20 -2.01 12.34
N ASN A 219 6.12 -1.17 13.37
CA ASN A 219 7.22 -0.96 14.32
C ASN A 219 7.61 -2.25 15.05
N ALA A 220 6.62 -3.04 15.49
CA ALA A 220 6.86 -4.31 16.18
C ALA A 220 7.45 -5.39 15.27
N ASN A 221 7.28 -5.28 13.95
CA ASN A 221 7.68 -6.29 12.97
C ASN A 221 8.90 -5.88 12.11
N LEU A 222 9.61 -4.79 12.41
CA LEU A 222 10.73 -4.32 11.57
C LEU A 222 11.84 -5.34 11.38
N GLU A 223 12.14 -6.13 12.40
CA GLU A 223 13.19 -7.17 12.33
C GLU A 223 12.81 -8.30 11.36
N ARG A 224 11.51 -8.61 11.23
CA ARG A 224 11.02 -9.56 10.23
C ARG A 224 11.34 -9.12 8.80
N PHE A 225 11.49 -7.80 8.58
CA PHE A 225 11.76 -7.21 7.28
C PHE A 225 13.20 -6.69 7.16
N ALA A 226 14.12 -7.13 8.02
CA ALA A 226 15.51 -6.63 8.05
C ALA A 226 16.21 -6.71 6.68
N GLU A 227 15.92 -7.73 5.88
CA GLU A 227 16.49 -7.91 4.54
C GLU A 227 16.05 -6.87 3.50
N PHE A 228 14.96 -6.14 3.78
CA PHE A 228 14.41 -5.09 2.93
C PHE A 228 14.92 -3.70 3.32
N LYS A 229 15.88 -3.58 4.23
CA LYS A 229 16.37 -2.27 4.66
C LYS A 229 17.10 -1.53 3.54
N THR A 230 16.58 -0.35 3.17
CA THR A 230 17.26 0.61 2.27
C THR A 230 17.53 1.89 3.05
N PRO A 231 18.78 2.20 3.45
CA PRO A 231 19.06 3.38 4.25
C PRO A 231 18.86 4.65 3.42
N PRO A 232 17.90 5.53 3.76
CA PRO A 232 17.69 6.78 3.05
C PRO A 232 18.86 7.74 3.30
N ILE A 233 19.13 8.60 2.33
CA ILE A 233 20.16 9.64 2.43
C ILE A 233 19.47 10.93 2.90
N PRO A 234 19.76 11.41 4.13
CA PRO A 234 19.19 12.66 4.62
C PRO A 234 19.78 13.88 3.90
N PRO A 235 19.10 15.04 3.94
CA PRO A 235 19.64 16.30 3.45
C PRO A 235 20.93 16.66 4.20
N LYS A 236 21.86 17.37 3.55
CA LYS A 236 23.15 17.71 4.18
C LYS A 236 23.03 18.73 5.30
N GLU A 237 22.02 19.58 5.26
CA GLU A 237 21.83 20.69 6.19
C GLU A 237 20.35 20.84 6.56
N HIS A 238 20.10 21.41 7.75
CA HIS A 238 18.79 21.87 8.21
C HIS A 238 17.68 20.80 8.26
N TYR A 239 17.95 19.66 8.90
CA TYR A 239 16.91 18.69 9.24
C TYR A 239 16.97 18.28 10.71
N ALA A 240 15.84 17.79 11.21
CA ALA A 240 15.74 17.11 12.50
C ALA A 240 15.52 15.62 12.30
N THR A 241 16.12 14.83 13.19
CA THR A 241 15.83 13.40 13.32
C THR A 241 14.66 13.19 14.25
N ILE A 242 14.08 11.99 14.19
CA ILE A 242 12.94 11.62 15.01
C ILE A 242 13.25 10.45 15.92
N VAL A 243 12.51 10.39 17.02
CA VAL A 243 12.38 9.20 17.86
C VAL A 243 10.93 8.77 17.82
N VAL A 244 10.71 7.48 17.57
CA VAL A 244 9.38 6.89 17.53
C VAL A 244 8.99 6.43 18.93
N GLN A 245 7.79 6.81 19.37
CA GLN A 245 7.22 6.43 20.67
C GLN A 245 5.87 5.73 20.53
#